data_AF-A0A349MCD9-F1
#
_entry.id   AF-A0A349MCD9-F1
#
_cell.length_a   1.000
_cell.length_b   1.000
_cell.length_c   1.000
_cell.angle_alpha   90.00
_cell.angle_beta   90.00
_cell.angle_gamma   90.00
#
_symmetry.space_group_name_H-M   'P 1'
#
loop_
_entity.id
_entity.type
_entity.pdbx_description
1 polymer ?
#
loop_
_entity_poly.entity_id
_entity_poly.type
_entity_poly.pdbx_seq_one_letter_code
_entity_poly.pdbx_strand_id
1 'polypeptide(L)'
;MHGEDNCRCPLDGWHALGLMSGTSLDGLDVASVRFFQDQKTRAWSFALKSFSTLAYPDVLRDQLWSAINASAEDLMRLDHDWAHWAGQEVLRWMKDSEISVPHVVGSHGHTIFHRPSEGWTCQIGHGAVLHAILKAPVVHD
;
A
#
# COMPACT_ATOMS: atom_id res chain seq x y z
N MET A 1 20.34 -3.10 -13.87
CA MET A 1 20.14 -1.89 -13.04
C MET A 1 20.52 -0.70 -13.89
N HIS A 2 19.53 0.00 -14.45
CA HIS A 2 19.78 1.31 -15.05
C HIS A 2 19.95 2.30 -13.90
N GLY A 3 21.14 2.89 -13.80
CA GLY A 3 21.46 3.92 -12.81
C GLY A 3 20.81 5.24 -13.21
N GLU A 4 19.50 5.34 -13.03
CA GLU A 4 18.81 6.61 -13.11
C GLU A 4 19.06 7.40 -11.81
N ASP A 5 19.26 8.72 -11.93
CA ASP A 5 19.42 9.61 -10.79
C ASP A 5 18.07 9.76 -10.06
N ASN A 6 17.81 8.86 -9.12
CA ASN A 6 16.60 8.85 -8.30
C ASN A 6 16.51 10.05 -7.34
N CYS A 7 17.52 10.92 -7.29
CA CYS A 7 17.50 12.14 -6.46
C CYS A 7 16.71 13.28 -7.12
N ARG A 8 16.32 13.13 -8.40
CA ARG A 8 15.58 14.14 -9.16
C ARG A 8 14.19 13.63 -9.53
N CYS A 9 13.22 14.53 -9.47
CA CYS A 9 11.88 14.25 -9.99
C CYS A 9 11.95 14.07 -11.51
N PRO A 10 11.43 12.96 -12.08
CA PRO A 10 11.29 12.78 -13.52
C PRO A 10 10.50 13.93 -14.16
N LEU A 11 10.74 14.20 -15.45
CA LEU A 11 10.01 15.25 -16.18
C LEU A 11 8.50 14.98 -16.24
N ASP A 12 8.10 13.72 -16.29
CA ASP A 12 6.71 13.26 -16.25
C ASP A 12 6.20 12.98 -14.81
N GLY A 13 7.02 13.29 -13.82
CA GLY A 13 6.70 13.16 -12.40
C GLY A 13 6.77 11.74 -11.85
N TRP A 14 6.85 11.64 -10.53
CA TRP A 14 6.78 10.36 -9.82
C TRP A 14 5.35 9.82 -9.82
N HIS A 15 5.20 8.55 -10.19
CA HIS A 15 3.97 7.78 -10.01
C HIS A 15 4.04 6.97 -8.74
N ALA A 16 3.16 7.23 -7.79
CA ALA A 16 3.02 6.42 -6.60
C ALA A 16 1.63 5.80 -6.51
N LEU A 17 1.56 4.60 -5.93
CA LEU A 17 0.33 4.07 -5.37
C LEU A 17 0.36 4.21 -3.85
N GLY A 18 -0.75 4.65 -3.27
CA GLY A 18 -0.98 4.61 -1.82
C GLY A 18 -1.98 3.52 -1.49
N LEU A 19 -1.65 2.67 -0.51
CA LEU A 19 -2.50 1.61 0.02
C LEU A 19 -2.74 1.86 1.52
N MET A 20 -4.01 1.91 1.93
CA MET A 20 -4.39 2.15 3.31
C MET A 20 -5.57 1.27 3.70
N SER A 21 -5.45 0.50 4.78
CA SER A 21 -6.61 -0.13 5.40
C SER A 21 -6.92 0.49 6.75
N GLY A 22 -8.10 1.10 6.83
CA GLY A 22 -8.65 1.62 8.09
C GLY A 22 -9.15 0.54 9.03
N THR A 23 -9.41 0.93 10.27
CA THR A 23 -10.00 0.07 11.32
C THR A 23 -11.51 -0.16 11.13
N SER A 24 -12.13 0.49 10.15
CA SER A 24 -13.51 0.30 9.73
C SER A 24 -13.78 -1.08 9.12
N LEU A 25 -12.73 -1.78 8.65
CA LEU A 25 -12.82 -3.09 8.00
C LEU A 25 -13.79 -3.14 6.80
N ASP A 26 -14.03 -1.99 6.17
CA ASP A 26 -14.80 -1.84 4.95
C ASP A 26 -14.01 -2.21 3.70
N GLY A 27 -12.69 -2.02 3.72
CA GLY A 27 -11.83 -2.47 2.64
C GLY A 27 -10.39 -1.97 2.70
N LEU A 28 -9.74 -2.07 1.54
CA LEU A 28 -8.45 -1.50 1.24
C LEU A 28 -8.62 -0.30 0.32
N ASP A 29 -8.33 0.89 0.83
CA ASP A 29 -8.28 2.10 0.02
C ASP A 29 -7.02 2.10 -0.84
N VAL A 30 -7.20 2.41 -2.11
CA VAL A 30 -6.14 2.49 -3.11
C VAL A 30 -6.21 3.82 -3.82
N ALA A 31 -5.05 4.45 -4.03
CA ALA A 31 -4.95 5.72 -4.75
C ALA A 31 -3.74 5.73 -5.67
N SER A 32 -3.94 6.11 -6.92
CA SER A 32 -2.88 6.33 -7.90
C SER A 32 -2.64 7.82 -8.06
N VAL A 33 -1.44 8.28 -7.71
CA VAL A 33 -1.09 9.70 -7.64
C VAL A 33 0.17 9.97 -8.46
N ARG A 34 0.16 11.08 -9.20
CA ARG A 34 1.35 11.62 -9.86
C ARG A 34 1.84 12.85 -9.09
N PHE A 35 3.12 12.88 -8.76
CA PHE A 35 3.78 13.99 -8.08
C PHE A 35 4.75 14.67 -9.04
N PHE A 36 4.69 15.99 -9.11
CA PHE A 36 5.53 16.80 -9.97
C PHE A 36 6.33 17.77 -9.11
N GLN A 37 7.54 18.11 -9.57
CA GLN A 37 8.35 19.13 -8.95
C GLN A 37 8.70 20.21 -9.96
N ASP A 38 8.39 21.46 -9.64
CA ASP A 38 8.83 22.59 -10.44
C ASP A 38 10.36 22.73 -10.33
N GLN A 39 11.06 22.74 -11.47
CA GLN A 39 12.52 22.71 -11.48
C GLN A 39 13.17 24.00 -10.98
N LYS A 40 12.47 25.15 -11.03
CA LYS A 40 13.02 26.46 -10.65
C LYS A 40 12.77 26.76 -9.17
N THR A 41 11.54 26.54 -8.72
CA THR A 41 11.04 26.86 -7.38
C THR A 41 11.18 25.70 -6.41
N ARG A 42 11.39 24.47 -6.93
CA ARG A 42 11.42 23.20 -6.17
C ARG A 42 10.09 22.85 -5.48
N ALA A 43 9.02 23.58 -5.78
CA ALA A 43 7.69 23.33 -5.24
C ALA A 43 7.12 22.00 -5.77
N TRP A 44 6.42 21.28 -4.91
CA TRP A 44 5.74 20.03 -5.25
C TRP A 44 4.26 20.27 -5.55
N SER A 45 3.75 19.57 -6.54
CA SER A 45 2.31 19.48 -6.83
C SER A 45 1.94 18.02 -7.11
N PHE A 46 0.64 17.72 -7.09
CA PHE A 46 0.17 16.36 -7.34
C PHE A 46 -1.12 16.33 -8.16
N ALA A 47 -1.37 15.19 -8.79
CA ALA A 47 -2.61 14.86 -9.46
C ALA A 47 -3.09 13.47 -9.02
N LEU A 48 -4.28 13.41 -8.42
CA LEU A 48 -4.97 12.14 -8.15
C LEU A 48 -5.53 11.61 -9.47
N LYS A 49 -5.05 10.44 -9.91
CA LYS A 49 -5.39 9.85 -11.21
C LYS A 49 -6.57 8.89 -11.10
N SER A 50 -6.58 8.04 -10.08
CA SER A 50 -7.65 7.08 -9.79
C SER A 50 -7.62 6.74 -8.31
N PHE A 51 -8.76 6.40 -7.75
CA PHE A 51 -8.87 5.88 -6.38
C PHE A 51 -10.06 4.93 -6.28
N SER A 52 -10.01 4.02 -5.32
CA SER A 52 -11.10 3.08 -5.04
C SER A 52 -10.97 2.52 -3.63
N THR A 53 -12.03 1.89 -3.15
CA THR A 53 -12.01 1.06 -1.94
C THR A 53 -12.33 -0.36 -2.35
N LEU A 54 -11.36 -1.25 -2.17
CA LEU A 54 -11.46 -2.66 -2.52
C LEU A 54 -12.09 -3.40 -1.34
N ALA A 55 -13.34 -3.81 -1.47
CA ALA A 55 -14.10 -4.41 -0.38
C ALA A 55 -13.46 -5.71 0.10
N TYR A 56 -13.37 -5.87 1.42
CA TYR A 56 -12.88 -7.11 2.01
C TYR A 56 -13.88 -8.26 1.79
N PRO A 57 -13.40 -9.47 1.40
CA PRO A 57 -14.18 -10.68 1.55
C PRO A 57 -14.55 -10.88 3.03
N ASP A 58 -15.76 -11.37 3.31
CA ASP A 58 -16.25 -11.57 4.68
C ASP A 58 -15.26 -12.39 5.54
N VAL A 59 -14.65 -13.43 4.97
CA VAL A 59 -13.66 -14.26 5.67
C VAL A 59 -12.44 -13.46 6.11
N LEU A 60 -11.89 -12.60 5.23
CA LEU A 60 -10.73 -11.78 5.57
C LEU A 60 -11.13 -10.69 6.57
N ARG A 61 -12.32 -10.11 6.43
CA ARG A 61 -12.86 -9.16 7.40
C ARG A 61 -12.93 -9.76 8.81
N ASP A 62 -13.44 -10.98 8.94
CA ASP A 62 -13.57 -11.66 10.23
C ASP A 62 -12.20 -12.04 10.83
N GLN A 63 -11.24 -12.42 9.99
CA GLN A 63 -9.85 -12.65 10.40
C GLN A 63 -9.22 -11.36 10.95
N LEU A 64 -9.34 -10.24 10.22
CA LEU A 64 -8.81 -8.94 10.65
C LEU A 64 -9.47 -8.45 11.95
N TRP A 65 -10.78 -8.63 12.08
CA TRP A 65 -11.53 -8.27 13.30
C TRP A 65 -11.03 -9.02 14.54
N SER A 66 -10.69 -10.29 14.39
CA SER A 66 -10.24 -11.14 15.51
C SER A 66 -8.72 -11.09 15.75
N ALA A 67 -7.96 -10.44 14.87
CA ALA A 67 -6.50 -10.50 14.84
C ALA A 67 -5.80 -9.94 16.08
N ILE A 68 -6.44 -9.03 16.85
CA ILE A 68 -5.90 -8.53 18.12
C ILE A 68 -5.69 -9.64 19.16
N ASN A 69 -6.42 -10.75 19.03
CA ASN A 69 -6.32 -11.92 19.91
C ASN A 69 -5.57 -13.10 19.26
N ALA A 70 -4.99 -12.89 18.06
CA ALA A 70 -4.30 -13.94 17.34
C ALA A 70 -3.00 -14.36 18.05
N SER A 71 -2.62 -15.62 17.88
CA SER A 71 -1.26 -16.06 18.24
C SER A 71 -0.23 -15.38 17.31
N ALA A 72 1.04 -15.36 17.71
CA ALA A 72 2.09 -14.82 16.86
C ALA A 72 2.18 -15.55 15.51
N GLU A 73 1.99 -16.88 15.50
CA GLU A 73 1.99 -17.66 14.25
C GLU A 73 0.81 -17.28 13.35
N ASP A 74 -0.39 -17.17 13.91
CA ASP A 74 -1.58 -16.79 13.14
C ASP A 74 -1.49 -15.35 12.61
N LEU A 75 -0.88 -14.45 13.38
CA LEU A 75 -0.65 -13.08 12.94
C LEU A 75 0.33 -13.00 11.78
N MET A 76 1.41 -13.78 11.81
CA MET A 76 2.36 -13.88 10.68
C MET A 76 1.74 -14.52 9.45
N ARG A 77 0.83 -15.49 9.63
CA ARG A 77 0.05 -16.08 8.53
C ARG A 77 -0.88 -15.03 7.92
N LEU A 78 -1.61 -14.28 8.75
CA LEU A 78 -2.50 -13.22 8.31
C LEU A 78 -1.75 -12.08 7.62
N ASP A 79 -0.54 -11.75 8.07
CA ASP A 79 0.36 -10.78 7.44
C ASP A 79 0.70 -11.13 5.99
N HIS A 80 1.07 -12.39 5.75
CA HIS A 80 1.30 -12.91 4.41
C HIS A 80 0.00 -12.94 3.58
N ASP A 81 -1.07 -13.50 4.14
CA ASP A 81 -2.31 -13.76 3.40
C ASP A 81 -3.03 -12.47 3.02
N TRP A 82 -3.03 -11.48 3.91
CA TRP A 82 -3.54 -10.14 3.62
C TRP A 82 -2.74 -9.48 2.49
N ALA A 83 -1.41 -9.54 2.53
CA ALA A 83 -0.57 -8.96 1.48
C ALA A 83 -0.76 -9.66 0.13
N HIS A 84 -0.96 -10.97 0.14
CA HIS A 84 -1.28 -11.72 -1.07
C HIS A 84 -2.63 -11.29 -1.64
N TRP A 85 -3.69 -11.21 -0.81
CA TRP A 85 -5.00 -10.71 -1.23
C TRP A 85 -4.90 -9.27 -1.78
N ALA A 86 -4.29 -8.36 -1.01
CA ALA A 86 -4.14 -6.95 -1.37
C ALA A 86 -3.38 -6.80 -2.69
N GLY A 87 -2.26 -7.50 -2.86
CA GLY A 87 -1.49 -7.45 -4.10
C GLY A 87 -2.30 -7.91 -5.32
N GLN A 88 -3.12 -8.96 -5.18
CA GLN A 88 -3.97 -9.45 -6.28
C GLN A 88 -5.10 -8.47 -6.61
N GLU A 89 -5.80 -7.93 -5.60
CA GLU A 89 -6.90 -6.98 -5.84
C GLU A 89 -6.39 -5.64 -6.37
N VAL A 90 -5.26 -5.13 -5.86
CA VAL A 90 -4.60 -3.92 -6.40
C VAL A 90 -4.18 -4.14 -7.85
N LEU A 91 -3.60 -5.31 -8.19
CA LEU A 91 -3.21 -5.60 -9.57
C LEU A 91 -4.41 -5.65 -10.52
N ARG A 92 -5.55 -6.20 -10.08
CA ARG A 92 -6.80 -6.18 -10.85
C ARG A 92 -7.31 -4.76 -11.02
N TRP A 93 -7.41 -3.98 -9.94
CA TRP A 93 -7.83 -2.59 -9.99
C TRP A 93 -6.93 -1.74 -10.91
N MET A 94 -5.61 -1.95 -10.87
CA MET A 94 -4.66 -1.29 -11.76
C MET A 94 -4.95 -1.62 -13.22
N LYS A 95 -5.21 -2.89 -13.53
CA LYS A 95 -5.55 -3.33 -14.89
C LYS A 95 -6.86 -2.69 -15.37
N ASP A 96 -7.89 -2.71 -14.54
CA ASP A 96 -9.21 -2.18 -14.88
C ASP A 96 -9.22 -0.65 -15.03
N SER A 97 -8.33 0.02 -14.30
CA SER A 97 -8.13 1.48 -14.37
C SER A 97 -7.04 1.91 -15.36
N GLU A 98 -6.48 0.99 -16.14
CA GLU A 98 -5.38 1.23 -17.10
C GLU A 98 -4.15 1.93 -16.47
N ILE A 99 -3.85 1.59 -15.21
CA ILE A 99 -2.74 2.13 -14.44
C ILE A 99 -1.48 1.32 -14.75
N SER A 100 -0.45 1.99 -15.26
CA SER A 100 0.87 1.40 -15.45
C SER A 100 1.55 1.04 -14.12
N VAL A 101 2.58 0.18 -14.17
CA VAL A 101 3.41 -0.11 -12.99
C VAL A 101 3.94 1.20 -12.41
N PRO A 102 3.70 1.50 -11.11
CA PRO A 102 4.15 2.73 -10.48
C PRO A 102 5.64 2.68 -10.20
N HIS A 103 6.23 3.83 -9.91
CA HIS A 103 7.62 3.90 -9.47
C HIS A 103 7.78 3.43 -8.01
N VAL A 104 6.74 3.61 -7.19
CA VAL A 104 6.72 3.19 -5.80
C VAL A 104 5.29 2.90 -5.33
N VAL A 105 5.15 1.97 -4.40
CA VAL A 105 3.92 1.71 -3.66
C VAL A 105 4.20 2.05 -2.20
N GLY A 106 3.47 2.99 -1.63
CA GLY A 106 3.43 3.23 -0.19
C GLY A 106 2.28 2.45 0.42
N SER A 107 2.57 1.51 1.31
CA SER A 107 1.58 0.68 1.99
C SER A 107 1.64 0.90 3.49
N HIS A 108 0.57 1.44 4.06
CA HIS A 108 0.41 1.48 5.52
C HIS A 108 0.14 0.08 6.10
N GLY A 109 -0.51 -0.80 5.32
CA GLY A 109 -1.00 -2.07 5.83
C GLY A 109 -2.26 -1.92 6.68
N HIS A 110 -2.50 -2.88 7.57
CA HIS A 110 -3.63 -2.92 8.48
C HIS A 110 -3.15 -2.93 9.94
N THR A 111 -3.58 -1.96 10.74
CA THR A 111 -3.16 -1.84 12.15
C THR A 111 -3.82 -2.89 13.02
N ILE A 112 -3.00 -3.66 13.73
CA ILE A 112 -3.45 -4.69 14.68
C ILE A 112 -3.30 -4.19 16.11
N PHE A 113 -2.14 -3.60 16.43
CA PHE A 113 -1.86 -3.01 17.72
C PHE A 113 -1.49 -1.55 17.58
N HIS A 114 -2.13 -0.70 18.39
CA HIS A 114 -1.79 0.71 18.49
C HIS A 114 -1.61 1.07 19.96
N ARG A 115 -0.35 1.20 20.41
CA ARG A 115 0.03 1.46 21.81
C ARG A 115 1.04 2.63 21.89
N PRO A 116 0.67 3.84 21.43
CA PRO A 116 1.59 4.98 21.42
C PRO A 116 2.06 5.38 22.83
N SER A 117 1.24 5.16 23.87
CA SER A 117 1.62 5.37 25.28
C SER A 117 2.76 4.46 25.74
N GLU A 118 2.95 3.32 25.08
CA GLU A 118 4.01 2.36 25.33
C GLU A 118 5.14 2.45 24.29
N GLY A 119 5.01 3.34 23.29
CA GLY A 119 6.02 3.58 22.26
C GLY A 119 6.04 2.58 21.11
N TRP A 120 4.98 1.78 20.89
CA TRP A 120 4.96 0.79 19.82
C TRP A 120 3.60 0.66 19.10
N THR A 121 3.67 0.16 17.87
CA THR A 121 2.53 -0.14 16.99
C THR A 121 2.88 -1.38 16.18
N CYS A 122 1.87 -2.07 15.65
CA CYS A 122 2.09 -3.19 14.75
C CYS A 122 1.03 -3.18 13.66
N GLN A 123 1.52 -3.20 12.42
CA GLN A 123 0.75 -3.25 11.20
C GLN A 123 1.13 -4.53 10.48
N ILE A 124 0.14 -5.15 9.86
CA ILE A 124 0.34 -6.29 8.95
C ILE A 124 0.20 -5.82 7.50
N GLY A 125 0.89 -6.52 6.60
CA GLY A 125 0.96 -6.24 5.18
C GLY A 125 2.36 -6.52 4.63
N HIS A 126 2.73 -7.80 4.56
CA HIS A 126 4.04 -8.27 4.10
C HIS A 126 4.53 -7.59 2.81
N GLY A 127 5.47 -6.66 2.93
CA GLY A 127 5.94 -5.84 1.81
C GLY A 127 6.60 -6.61 0.67
N ALA A 128 7.39 -7.65 0.98
CA ALA A 128 8.01 -8.47 -0.07
C ALA A 128 6.99 -9.22 -0.94
N VAL A 129 5.86 -9.64 -0.36
CA VAL A 129 4.75 -10.27 -1.10
C VAL A 129 4.11 -9.23 -2.03
N LEU A 130 3.81 -8.04 -1.52
CA LEU A 130 3.30 -6.92 -2.34
C LEU A 130 4.25 -6.59 -3.49
N HIS A 131 5.57 -6.50 -3.23
CA HIS A 131 6.59 -6.25 -4.25
C HIS A 131 6.59 -7.35 -5.32
N ALA A 132 6.55 -8.61 -4.90
CA ALA A 132 6.59 -9.75 -5.80
C ALA A 132 5.37 -9.79 -6.73
N ILE A 133 4.20 -9.37 -6.27
CA ILE A 133 2.96 -9.34 -7.06
C ILE A 133 2.90 -8.09 -7.95
N LEU A 134 3.11 -6.90 -7.39
CA LEU A 134 2.92 -5.61 -8.07
C LEU A 134 4.08 -5.22 -8.99
N LYS A 135 5.23 -5.89 -8.88
CA LYS A 135 6.45 -5.62 -9.67
C LYS A 135 6.95 -4.18 -9.54
N ALA A 136 6.65 -3.54 -8.41
CA ALA A 136 7.09 -2.19 -8.08
C ALA A 136 7.81 -2.19 -6.73
N PRO A 137 8.74 -1.26 -6.48
CA PRO A 137 9.28 -1.01 -5.14
C PRO A 137 8.15 -0.73 -4.14
N VAL A 138 8.20 -1.35 -2.97
CA VAL A 138 7.23 -1.16 -1.89
C VAL A 138 7.94 -0.53 -0.69
N VAL A 139 7.38 0.58 -0.22
CA VAL A 139 7.70 1.19 1.07
C VAL A 139 6.54 0.89 2.00
N HIS A 140 6.85 0.26 3.13
CA HIS A 140 5.90 -0.06 4.19
C HIS A 140 6.57 0.19 5.54
N ASP A 141 5.76 0.20 6.60
CA ASP A 141 6.21 0.32 8.00
C ASP A 141 7.47 -0.51 8.31
#